data_AF-A0A7C0ZTB1-F1
#
_entry.id   AF-A0A7C0ZTB1-F1
#
_cell.length_a   1.000
_cell.length_b   1.000
_cell.length_c   1.000
_cell.angle_alpha   90.00
_cell.angle_beta   90.00
_cell.angle_gamma   90.00
#
_symmetry.space_group_name_H-M   'P 1'
#
loop_
_entity.id
_entity.type
_entity.pdbx_description
1 polymer ?
#
loop_
_entity_poly.entity_id
_entity_poly.type
_entity_poly.pdbx_seq_one_letter_code
_entity_poly.pdbx_strand_id
1 'polypeptide(L)'
;MLCLGCWLALPGSSAGQGTMPQVLDTARLQEQWNYLQERTRIYNDYRAIREDMFQKVKRNAMDSLNFQKGKVRDLSGQLMATREEGDSLMALLQQTREERDEAIRNRDRLSLLGKGMHKTLYNTILWTIIAGLAFLAILLFTMFRTTRHSTVRTRKDLEELREEYENYRKQSRERYEKLVVSHHHEIKKLKEGRGM
;
A
#
# COMPACT_ATOMS: atom_id res chain seq x y z
N MET A 1 -68.72 -80.00 34.60
CA MET A 1 -69.75 -79.25 35.36
C MET A 1 -69.02 -78.54 36.49
N LEU A 2 -68.62 -77.29 36.31
CA LEU A 2 -69.38 -76.05 36.58
C LEU A 2 -69.60 -75.78 38.08
N CYS A 3 -68.98 -74.68 38.53
CA CYS A 3 -69.24 -73.78 39.68
C CYS A 3 -67.86 -73.35 40.25
N LEU A 4 -67.16 -72.32 39.74
CA LEU A 4 -67.57 -70.91 39.51
C LEU A 4 -68.11 -70.28 40.80
N GLY A 5 -67.33 -69.42 41.48
CA GLY A 5 -67.85 -68.67 42.61
C GLY A 5 -66.84 -67.99 43.54
N CYS A 6 -66.17 -66.95 43.05
CA CYS A 6 -65.96 -65.68 43.77
C CYS A 6 -65.35 -65.71 45.20
N TRP A 7 -64.03 -65.52 45.30
CA TRP A 7 -63.43 -64.80 46.43
C TRP A 7 -63.02 -63.42 45.92
N LEU A 8 -63.78 -62.40 46.32
CA LEU A 8 -63.43 -60.99 46.17
C LEU A 8 -62.14 -60.73 46.97
N ALA A 9 -61.00 -60.75 46.31
CA ALA A 9 -59.81 -60.08 46.81
C ALA A 9 -60.00 -58.58 46.56
N LEU A 10 -60.46 -57.85 47.59
CA LEU A 10 -60.34 -56.40 47.64
C LEU A 10 -58.84 -56.06 47.60
N PRO A 11 -58.33 -55.34 46.59
CA PRO A 11 -57.01 -54.74 46.71
C PRO A 11 -57.12 -53.63 47.75
N GLY A 12 -56.61 -53.88 48.94
CA GLY A 12 -56.35 -52.83 49.92
C GLY A 12 -55.28 -51.90 49.35
N SER A 13 -55.70 -50.84 48.65
CA SER A 13 -54.83 -49.73 48.31
C SER A 13 -54.50 -48.96 49.58
N SER A 14 -53.35 -49.24 50.18
CA SER A 14 -52.74 -48.40 51.19
C SER A 14 -52.25 -47.09 50.54
N ALA A 15 -53.17 -46.18 50.24
CA ALA A 15 -52.86 -44.80 49.88
C ALA A 15 -52.41 -44.04 51.15
N GLY A 16 -51.15 -44.24 51.54
CA GLY A 16 -50.53 -43.64 52.71
C GLY A 16 -49.28 -42.82 52.42
N GLN A 17 -49.05 -42.38 51.18
CA GLN A 17 -47.95 -41.47 50.83
C GLN A 17 -48.51 -40.21 50.16
N GLY A 18 -48.44 -39.08 50.87
CA GLY A 18 -48.90 -37.80 50.35
C GLY A 18 -48.12 -37.42 49.09
N THR A 19 -48.83 -37.04 48.04
CA THR A 19 -48.33 -36.70 46.70
C THR A 19 -47.13 -35.75 46.75
N MET A 20 -46.15 -35.95 45.86
CA MET A 20 -45.01 -35.06 45.71
C MET A 20 -45.49 -33.66 45.30
N PRO A 21 -45.02 -32.59 45.95
CA PRO A 21 -45.45 -31.24 45.64
C PRO A 21 -44.92 -30.80 44.27
N GLN A 22 -45.81 -30.24 43.44
CA GLN A 22 -45.49 -29.80 42.07
C GLN A 22 -44.36 -28.76 42.00
N VAL A 23 -44.17 -27.99 43.07
CA VAL A 23 -43.09 -26.98 43.19
C VAL A 23 -41.71 -27.62 43.02
N LEU A 24 -41.52 -28.88 43.44
CA LEU A 24 -40.24 -29.59 43.31
C LEU A 24 -39.95 -30.08 41.87
N ASP A 25 -40.94 -30.04 40.98
CA ASP A 25 -40.78 -30.45 39.58
C ASP A 25 -40.61 -29.25 38.64
N THR A 26 -41.27 -28.12 38.91
CA THR A 26 -41.34 -27.00 37.95
C THR A 26 -40.63 -25.72 38.40
N ALA A 27 -40.46 -25.51 39.71
CA ALA A 27 -39.96 -24.25 40.24
C ALA A 27 -38.43 -24.17 40.19
N ARG A 28 -37.88 -22.95 40.34
CA ARG A 28 -36.42 -22.74 40.41
C ARG A 28 -35.84 -23.38 41.68
N LEU A 29 -34.56 -23.76 41.66
CA LEU A 29 -33.92 -24.40 42.82
C LEU A 29 -34.09 -23.60 44.12
N GLN A 30 -34.02 -22.27 44.05
CA GLN A 30 -34.26 -21.38 45.18
C GLN A 30 -35.70 -21.46 45.71
N GLU A 31 -36.69 -21.54 44.81
CA GLU A 31 -38.10 -21.67 45.17
C GLU A 31 -38.40 -23.06 45.75
N GLN A 32 -37.75 -24.11 45.24
CA GLN A 32 -37.81 -25.47 45.81
C GLN A 32 -37.23 -25.51 47.23
N TRP A 33 -36.14 -24.78 47.47
CA TRP A 33 -35.51 -24.68 48.78
C TRP A 33 -36.36 -23.89 49.78
N ASN A 34 -36.91 -22.74 49.35
CA ASN A 34 -37.82 -21.94 50.17
C ASN A 34 -39.07 -22.73 50.55
N TYR A 35 -39.64 -23.48 49.59
CA TYR A 35 -40.78 -24.36 49.85
C TYR A 35 -40.48 -25.39 50.94
N LEU A 36 -39.30 -26.02 50.91
CA LEU A 36 -38.87 -26.93 51.97
C LEU A 36 -38.75 -26.21 53.31
N GLN A 37 -38.21 -24.99 53.35
CA GLN A 37 -38.06 -24.21 54.58
C GLN A 37 -39.40 -23.77 55.19
N GLU A 38 -40.37 -23.41 54.37
CA GLU A 38 -41.68 -22.94 54.83
C GLU A 38 -42.57 -24.10 55.28
N ARG A 39 -42.49 -25.26 54.60
CA ARG A 39 -43.44 -26.36 54.81
C ARG A 39 -42.99 -27.41 55.82
N THR A 40 -41.71 -27.47 56.15
CA THR A 40 -41.18 -28.43 57.13
C THR A 40 -41.09 -27.80 58.52
N ARG A 41 -41.47 -28.55 59.57
CA ARG A 41 -41.43 -28.06 60.95
C ARG A 41 -40.04 -28.28 61.55
N ILE A 42 -39.65 -27.37 62.43
CA ILE A 42 -38.43 -27.47 63.23
C ILE A 42 -38.82 -27.95 64.63
N TYR A 43 -38.08 -28.93 65.16
CA TYR A 43 -38.22 -29.43 66.52
C TYR A 43 -36.83 -29.70 67.11
N ASN A 44 -36.52 -29.07 68.25
CA ASN A 44 -35.21 -29.15 68.92
C ASN A 44 -34.03 -28.93 67.97
N ASP A 45 -34.07 -27.86 67.18
CA ASP A 45 -33.07 -27.52 66.15
C ASP A 45 -32.95 -28.52 64.98
N TYR A 46 -33.77 -29.57 64.93
CA TYR A 46 -33.84 -30.51 63.81
C TYR A 46 -35.05 -30.22 62.92
N ARG A 47 -34.83 -30.19 61.60
CA ARG A 47 -35.88 -30.02 60.60
C ARG A 47 -36.25 -31.38 60.00
N ALA A 48 -37.48 -31.81 60.20
CA ALA A 48 -37.97 -33.07 59.63
C ALA A 48 -38.38 -32.85 58.16
N ILE A 49 -37.57 -33.37 57.23
CA ILE A 49 -37.84 -33.34 55.79
C ILE A 49 -38.17 -34.76 55.34
N ARG A 50 -39.19 -34.92 54.49
CA ARG A 50 -39.45 -36.24 53.89
C ARG A 50 -38.30 -36.61 52.95
N GLU A 51 -37.83 -37.84 53.05
CA GLU A 51 -36.65 -38.34 52.33
C GLU A 51 -36.80 -38.24 50.80
N ASP A 52 -38.00 -38.52 50.28
CA ASP A 52 -38.32 -38.42 48.86
C ASP A 52 -38.14 -36.99 48.31
N MET A 53 -38.58 -35.98 49.06
CA MET A 53 -38.42 -34.57 48.72
C MET A 53 -36.97 -34.12 48.81
N PHE A 54 -36.24 -34.56 49.85
CA PHE A 54 -34.82 -34.27 50.02
C PHE A 54 -34.00 -34.84 48.85
N GLN A 55 -34.21 -36.10 48.49
CA GLN A 55 -33.53 -36.74 47.37
C GLN A 55 -33.87 -36.07 46.03
N LYS A 56 -35.10 -35.59 45.85
CA LYS A 56 -35.50 -34.86 44.64
C LYS A 56 -34.77 -33.53 44.52
N VAL A 57 -34.75 -32.70 45.56
CA VAL A 57 -34.05 -31.40 45.53
C VAL A 57 -32.54 -31.60 45.39
N LYS A 58 -31.97 -32.63 46.04
CA LYS A 58 -30.57 -33.02 45.85
C LYS A 58 -30.26 -33.33 44.38
N ARG A 59 -31.09 -34.13 43.70
CA ARG A 59 -30.93 -34.43 42.27
C ARG A 59 -31.00 -33.17 41.42
N ASN A 60 -32.04 -32.35 41.61
CA ASN A 60 -32.23 -31.10 40.88
C ASN A 60 -31.04 -30.13 41.06
N ALA A 61 -30.48 -30.05 42.28
CA ALA A 61 -29.30 -29.24 42.57
C ALA A 61 -28.05 -29.76 41.82
N MET A 62 -27.84 -31.08 41.85
CA MET A 62 -26.73 -31.71 41.13
C MET A 62 -26.86 -31.57 39.62
N ASP A 63 -28.08 -31.69 39.07
CA ASP A 63 -28.36 -31.52 37.65
C ASP A 63 -28.08 -30.08 37.21
N SER A 64 -28.50 -29.09 38.00
CA SER A 64 -28.19 -27.69 37.75
C SER A 64 -26.68 -27.41 37.78
N LEU A 65 -25.96 -27.97 38.75
CA LEU A 65 -24.51 -27.83 38.85
C LEU A 65 -23.79 -28.47 37.64
N ASN A 66 -24.21 -29.67 37.25
CA ASN A 66 -23.66 -30.37 36.09
C ASN A 66 -23.94 -29.61 34.78
N PHE A 67 -25.15 -29.05 34.64
CA PHE A 67 -25.50 -28.19 33.51
C PHE A 67 -24.60 -26.95 33.45
N GLN A 68 -24.40 -26.25 34.57
CA GLN A 68 -23.53 -25.09 34.62
C GLN A 68 -22.07 -25.44 34.33
N LYS A 69 -21.56 -26.56 34.87
CA LYS A 69 -20.22 -27.07 34.55
C LYS A 69 -20.07 -27.39 33.06
N GLY A 70 -21.11 -27.97 32.45
CA GLY A 70 -21.19 -28.21 31.01
C GLY A 70 -21.10 -26.90 30.21
N LYS A 71 -21.83 -25.87 30.63
CA LYS A 71 -21.82 -24.55 29.99
C LYS A 71 -20.48 -23.82 30.13
N VAL A 72 -19.82 -23.94 31.28
CA VAL A 72 -18.46 -23.40 31.48
C VAL A 72 -17.46 -24.09 30.56
N ARG A 73 -17.56 -25.42 30.41
CA ARG A 73 -16.70 -26.18 29.47
C ARG A 73 -16.93 -25.74 28.03
N ASP A 74 -18.19 -25.58 27.62
CA ASP A 74 -18.56 -25.14 26.28
C ASP A 74 -18.04 -23.72 25.98
N LEU A 75 -18.28 -22.77 26.89
CA LEU A 75 -17.75 -21.40 26.79
C LEU A 75 -16.22 -21.37 26.74
N SER A 76 -15.54 -22.20 27.54
CA SER A 76 -14.08 -22.31 27.48
C SER A 76 -13.60 -22.86 26.14
N GLY A 77 -14.32 -23.80 25.54
CA GLY A 77 -14.02 -24.34 24.21
C GLY A 77 -14.19 -23.28 23.12
N GLN A 78 -15.31 -22.54 23.15
CA GLN A 78 -15.54 -21.42 22.23
C GLN A 78 -14.46 -20.33 22.36
N LEU A 79 -14.07 -20.00 23.59
CA LEU A 79 -13.04 -19.00 23.85
C LEU A 79 -11.66 -19.43 23.33
N MET A 80 -11.32 -20.72 23.40
CA MET A 80 -10.12 -21.28 22.78
C MET A 80 -10.19 -21.17 21.25
N ALA A 81 -11.30 -21.57 20.64
CA ALA A 81 -11.49 -21.48 19.19
C ALA A 81 -11.38 -20.03 18.68
N THR A 82 -12.02 -19.07 19.36
CA THR A 82 -11.92 -17.64 19.00
C THR A 82 -10.50 -17.09 19.18
N ARG A 83 -9.73 -17.59 20.15
CA ARG A 83 -8.32 -17.21 20.29
C ARG A 83 -7.46 -17.75 19.14
N GLU A 84 -7.64 -19.00 18.76
CA GLU A 84 -6.94 -19.59 17.61
C GLU A 84 -7.27 -18.85 16.30
N GLU A 85 -8.53 -18.47 16.10
CA GLU A 85 -8.94 -17.61 14.99
C GLU A 85 -8.28 -16.22 15.05
N GLY A 86 -8.20 -15.62 16.25
CA GLY A 86 -7.52 -14.34 16.45
C GLY A 86 -6.02 -14.39 16.15
N ASP A 87 -5.33 -15.44 16.63
CA ASP A 87 -3.90 -15.64 16.42
C ASP A 87 -3.59 -15.92 14.94
N SER A 88 -4.40 -16.75 14.29
CA SER A 88 -4.25 -17.04 12.85
C SER A 88 -4.52 -15.81 11.98
N LEU A 89 -5.51 -14.98 12.33
CA LEU A 89 -5.78 -13.72 11.64
C LEU A 89 -4.65 -12.72 11.84
N MET A 90 -4.06 -12.65 13.04
CA MET A 90 -2.93 -11.78 13.31
C MET A 90 -1.67 -12.23 12.54
N ALA A 91 -1.43 -13.53 12.45
CA ALA A 91 -0.36 -14.11 11.63
C ALA A 91 -0.56 -13.79 10.14
N LEU A 92 -1.78 -13.97 9.61
CA LEU A 92 -2.11 -13.63 8.22
C LEU A 92 -1.93 -12.14 7.93
N LEU A 93 -2.33 -11.28 8.88
CA LEU A 93 -2.19 -9.84 8.75
C LEU A 93 -0.72 -9.40 8.74
N GLN A 94 0.12 -10.05 9.55
CA GLN A 94 1.55 -9.82 9.54
C GLN A 94 2.19 -10.30 8.23
N GLN A 95 1.88 -11.51 7.77
CA GLN A 95 2.33 -12.03 6.48
C GLN A 95 1.92 -11.09 5.33
N THR A 96 0.65 -10.66 5.29
CA THR A 96 0.15 -9.76 4.24
C THR A 96 0.89 -8.41 4.24
N ARG A 97 1.26 -7.88 5.43
CA ARG A 97 2.07 -6.66 5.53
C ARG A 97 3.47 -6.88 4.99
N GLU A 98 4.11 -7.99 5.35
CA GLU A 98 5.45 -8.35 4.87
C GLU A 98 5.46 -8.53 3.35
N GLU A 99 4.49 -9.24 2.80
CA GLU A 99 4.30 -9.41 1.35
C GLU A 99 4.05 -8.08 0.64
N ARG A 100 3.24 -7.19 1.23
CA ARG A 100 2.99 -5.85 0.69
C ARG A 100 4.27 -5.01 0.69
N ASP A 101 5.02 -5.02 1.78
CA ASP A 101 6.28 -4.28 1.88
C ASP A 101 7.33 -4.86 0.93
N GLU A 102 7.35 -6.19 0.75
CA GLU A 102 8.18 -6.84 -0.24
C GLU A 102 7.75 -6.49 -1.67
N ALA A 103 6.45 -6.47 -1.97
CA ALA A 103 5.92 -6.07 -3.26
C ALA A 103 6.22 -4.60 -3.57
N ILE A 104 6.19 -3.71 -2.56
CA ILE A 104 6.63 -2.32 -2.70
C ILE A 104 8.13 -2.26 -3.00
N ARG A 105 8.97 -2.96 -2.22
CA ARG A 105 10.42 -3.06 -2.47
C ARG A 105 10.74 -3.62 -3.86
N ASN A 106 9.96 -4.59 -4.34
CA ASN A 106 10.13 -5.21 -5.65
C ASN A 106 9.58 -4.34 -6.80
N ARG A 107 8.48 -3.61 -6.58
CA ARG A 107 7.96 -2.60 -7.54
C ARG A 107 8.92 -1.42 -7.70
N ASP A 108 9.57 -1.00 -6.63
CA ASP A 108 10.62 0.03 -6.65
C ASP A 108 11.97 -0.50 -7.18
N ARG A 109 12.04 -1.77 -7.58
CA ARG A 109 13.16 -2.36 -8.32
C ARG A 109 12.85 -2.42 -9.81
N LEU A 110 12.68 -1.27 -10.46
CA LEU A 110 12.95 -1.20 -11.91
C LEU A 110 14.47 -1.27 -12.09
N SER A 111 14.98 -2.47 -12.38
CA SER A 111 16.40 -2.74 -12.59
C SER A 111 16.88 -2.07 -13.86
N LEU A 112 17.39 -0.84 -13.75
CA LEU A 112 18.06 -0.17 -14.88
C LEU A 112 19.57 -0.44 -14.87
N LEU A 113 20.15 -0.83 -13.72
CA LEU A 113 21.56 -1.18 -13.51
C LEU A 113 21.77 -2.09 -12.25
N GLY A 114 20.88 -3.06 -11.99
CA GLY A 114 21.03 -4.01 -10.86
C GLY A 114 20.79 -3.44 -9.45
N LYS A 115 20.63 -2.12 -9.29
CA LYS A 115 20.11 -1.47 -8.06
C LYS A 115 18.68 -1.01 -8.26
N GLY A 116 17.81 -1.32 -7.29
CA GLY A 116 16.43 -0.85 -7.30
C GLY A 116 16.37 0.67 -7.15
N MET A 117 15.69 1.33 -8.09
CA MET A 117 15.48 2.77 -8.06
C MET A 117 14.00 3.10 -7.91
N HIS A 118 13.70 3.89 -6.88
CA HIS A 118 12.37 4.45 -6.63
C HIS A 118 11.81 5.15 -7.89
N LYS A 119 10.49 5.06 -8.10
CA LYS A 119 9.80 5.59 -9.30
C LYS A 119 10.08 7.09 -9.56
N THR A 120 10.31 7.87 -8.49
CA THR A 120 10.73 9.27 -8.57
C THR A 120 12.11 9.44 -9.21
N LEU A 121 13.09 8.63 -8.80
CA LEU A 121 14.47 8.70 -9.30
C LEU A 121 14.53 8.45 -10.81
N TYR A 122 13.77 7.44 -11.29
CA TYR A 122 13.67 7.17 -12.72
C TYR A 122 13.15 8.39 -13.49
N ASN A 123 12.05 8.99 -13.03
CA ASN A 123 11.43 10.10 -13.72
C ASN A 123 12.37 11.33 -13.72
N THR A 124 13.05 11.61 -12.61
CA THR A 124 14.08 12.67 -12.57
C THR A 124 15.23 12.39 -13.54
N ILE A 125 15.80 11.19 -13.56
CA ILE A 125 16.93 10.89 -14.45
C ILE A 125 16.50 10.99 -15.91
N LEU A 126 15.33 10.47 -16.27
CA LEU A 126 14.81 10.56 -17.63
C LEU A 126 14.63 12.01 -18.07
N TRP A 127 14.01 12.86 -17.25
CA TRP A 127 13.88 14.29 -17.55
C TRP A 127 15.22 15.02 -17.59
N THR A 128 16.20 14.64 -16.76
CA THR A 128 17.55 15.23 -16.83
C THR A 128 18.27 14.88 -18.13
N ILE A 129 18.13 13.65 -18.64
CA ILE A 129 18.69 13.24 -19.94
C ILE A 129 18.01 14.01 -21.07
N ILE A 130 16.68 14.10 -21.06
CA ILE A 130 15.93 14.88 -22.05
C ILE A 130 16.35 16.35 -22.04
N ALA A 131 16.41 16.97 -20.85
CA ALA A 131 16.82 18.36 -20.70
C ALA A 131 18.28 18.58 -21.15
N GLY A 132 19.18 17.65 -20.82
CA GLY A 132 20.58 17.69 -21.23
C GLY A 132 20.74 17.62 -22.75
N LEU A 133 20.04 16.70 -23.42
CA LEU A 133 20.04 16.62 -24.89
C LEU A 133 19.43 17.86 -25.53
N ALA A 134 18.32 18.37 -25.00
CA ALA A 134 17.68 19.58 -25.50
C ALA A 134 18.63 20.79 -25.39
N PHE A 135 19.30 20.94 -24.25
CA PHE A 135 20.29 21.99 -24.03
C PHE A 135 21.47 21.88 -25.00
N LEU A 136 22.00 20.67 -25.20
CA LEU A 136 23.10 20.41 -26.13
C LEU A 136 22.69 20.70 -27.58
N ALA A 137 21.48 20.33 -27.98
CA ALA A 137 20.94 20.65 -29.30
C ALA A 137 20.80 22.16 -29.52
N ILE A 138 20.33 22.91 -28.52
CA ILE A 138 20.24 24.38 -28.60
C ILE A 138 21.64 25.02 -28.71
N LEU A 139 22.62 24.53 -27.93
CA LEU A 139 24.01 24.99 -28.02
C LEU A 139 24.59 24.75 -29.42
N LEU A 140 24.44 23.55 -29.97
CA LEU A 140 24.92 23.24 -31.31
C LEU A 140 24.21 24.10 -32.36
N PHE A 141 22.90 24.30 -32.24
CA PHE A 141 22.14 25.12 -33.18
C PHE A 141 22.59 26.58 -33.18
N THR A 142 22.82 27.17 -32.00
CA THR A 142 23.31 28.55 -31.87
C THR A 142 24.75 28.70 -32.36
N MET A 143 25.63 27.75 -32.05
CA MET A 143 27.00 27.71 -32.57
C MET A 143 27.02 27.58 -34.10
N PHE A 144 26.16 26.73 -34.67
CA PHE A 144 26.07 26.54 -36.12
C PHE A 144 25.59 27.81 -36.84
N ARG A 145 24.60 28.52 -36.27
CA ARG A 145 24.08 29.77 -36.83
C ARG A 145 25.13 30.89 -36.81
N THR A 146 25.87 31.02 -35.71
CA THR A 146 26.92 32.03 -35.57
C THR A 146 28.09 31.76 -36.51
N THR A 147 28.53 30.51 -36.62
CA THR A 147 29.61 30.09 -37.53
C THR A 147 29.25 30.31 -39.01
N ARG A 148 28.00 30.05 -39.38
CA ARG A 148 27.53 30.32 -40.75
C ARG A 148 27.57 31.81 -41.06
N HIS A 149 27.17 32.65 -40.11
CA HIS A 149 27.13 34.10 -40.30
C HIS A 149 28.53 34.73 -40.36
N SER A 150 29.47 34.29 -39.52
CA SER A 150 30.86 34.76 -39.59
C SER A 150 31.51 34.39 -40.92
N THR A 151 31.31 33.15 -41.38
CA THR A 151 31.86 32.67 -42.67
C THR A 151 31.37 33.50 -43.86
N VAL A 152 30.09 33.89 -43.87
CA VAL A 152 29.53 34.73 -44.94
C VAL A 152 30.12 36.15 -44.90
N ARG A 153 30.30 36.73 -43.71
CA ARG A 153 30.94 38.05 -43.57
C ARG A 153 32.38 38.02 -44.05
N THR A 154 33.19 37.07 -43.58
CA THR A 154 34.60 36.96 -43.99
C THR A 154 34.75 36.76 -45.49
N ARG A 155 33.81 36.05 -46.15
CA ARG A 155 33.80 35.94 -47.62
C ARG A 155 33.53 37.27 -48.31
N LYS A 156 32.55 38.05 -47.82
CA LYS A 156 32.25 39.38 -48.35
C LYS A 156 33.42 40.34 -48.17
N ASP A 157 33.99 40.37 -46.97
CA ASP A 157 35.15 41.22 -46.66
C ASP A 157 36.34 40.87 -47.58
N LEU A 158 36.58 39.58 -47.83
CA LEU A 158 37.61 39.13 -48.78
C LEU A 158 37.34 39.55 -50.23
N GLU A 159 36.08 39.59 -50.64
CA GLU A 159 35.67 39.97 -52.00
C GLU A 159 35.83 41.48 -52.19
N GLU A 160 35.43 42.28 -51.21
CA GLU A 160 35.62 43.73 -51.17
C GLU A 160 37.12 44.10 -51.17
N LEU A 161 37.93 43.45 -50.33
CA LEU A 161 39.39 43.61 -50.31
C LEU A 161 40.05 43.25 -51.66
N ARG A 162 39.54 42.21 -52.35
CA ARG A 162 40.04 41.85 -53.68
C ARG A 162 39.72 42.92 -54.71
N GLU A 163 38.49 43.44 -54.70
CA GLU A 163 38.06 44.48 -55.63
C GLU A 163 38.86 45.77 -55.40
N GLU A 164 39.05 46.18 -54.15
CA GLU A 164 39.91 47.31 -53.79
C GLU A 164 41.35 47.10 -54.25
N TYR A 165 41.92 45.91 -54.05
CA TYR A 165 43.28 45.60 -54.49
C TYR A 165 43.43 45.62 -56.01
N GLU A 166 42.45 45.10 -56.76
CA GLU A 166 42.44 45.18 -58.22
C GLU A 166 42.33 46.62 -58.71
N ASN A 167 41.46 47.42 -58.10
CA ASN A 167 41.31 48.83 -58.42
C ASN A 167 42.58 49.62 -58.11
N TYR A 168 43.21 49.38 -56.95
CA TYR A 168 44.50 49.96 -56.60
C TYR A 168 45.57 49.56 -57.63
N ARG A 169 45.65 48.29 -58.00
CA ARG A 169 46.62 47.78 -58.99
C ARG A 169 46.42 48.42 -60.37
N LYS A 170 45.17 48.61 -60.82
CA LYS A 170 44.84 49.31 -62.06
C LYS A 170 45.28 50.78 -61.98
N GLN A 171 44.89 51.48 -60.91
CA GLN A 171 45.28 52.88 -60.70
C GLN A 171 46.79 53.07 -60.62
N SER A 172 47.52 52.21 -59.90
CA SER A 172 48.98 52.27 -59.85
C SER A 172 49.58 52.10 -61.24
N ARG A 173 49.11 51.13 -62.04
CA ARG A 173 49.56 50.95 -63.42
C ARG A 173 49.33 52.20 -64.28
N GLU A 174 48.12 52.77 -64.24
CA GLU A 174 47.80 54.00 -64.96
C GLU A 174 48.67 55.19 -64.51
N ARG A 175 48.95 55.31 -63.21
CA ARG A 175 49.86 56.34 -62.68
C ARG A 175 51.28 56.14 -63.19
N TYR A 176 51.81 54.91 -63.14
CA TYR A 176 53.14 54.61 -63.68
C TYR A 176 53.23 54.87 -65.17
N GLU A 177 52.23 54.47 -65.95
CA GLU A 177 52.18 54.70 -67.40
C GLU A 177 52.18 56.20 -67.72
N LYS A 178 51.33 56.99 -67.05
CA LYS A 178 51.32 58.46 -67.17
C LYS A 178 52.66 59.09 -66.77
N LEU A 179 53.31 58.57 -65.73
CA LEU A 179 54.62 59.06 -65.26
C LEU A 179 55.73 58.76 -66.28
N VAL A 180 55.73 57.57 -66.89
CA VAL A 180 56.69 57.20 -67.95
C VAL A 180 56.46 58.07 -69.20
N VAL A 181 55.21 58.27 -69.60
CA VAL A 181 54.86 59.09 -70.77
C VAL A 181 55.27 60.55 -70.54
N SER A 182 54.92 61.15 -69.40
CA SER A 182 55.31 62.53 -69.06
C SER A 182 56.83 62.70 -68.99
N HIS A 183 57.54 61.79 -68.33
CA HIS A 183 59.00 61.80 -68.29
C HIS A 183 59.64 61.72 -69.69
N HIS A 184 59.07 60.92 -70.60
CA HIS A 184 59.56 60.85 -71.98
C HIS A 184 59.32 62.16 -72.74
N HIS A 185 58.16 62.81 -72.55
CA HIS A 185 57.88 64.13 -73.13
C HIS A 185 58.83 65.21 -72.59
N GLU A 186 59.15 65.18 -71.30
CA GLU A 186 60.12 66.10 -70.68
C GLU A 186 61.53 65.92 -71.27
N ILE A 187 62.01 64.68 -71.41
CA ILE A 187 63.31 64.40 -72.08
C ILE A 187 63.31 64.90 -73.52
N LYS A 188 62.24 64.65 -74.28
CA LYS A 188 62.13 65.09 -75.67
C LYS A 188 62.22 66.61 -75.77
N LYS A 189 61.49 67.33 -74.90
CA LYS A 189 61.52 68.79 -74.81
C LYS A 189 62.92 69.34 -74.49
N LEU A 190 63.64 68.71 -73.55
CA LEU A 190 65.01 69.10 -73.20
C LEU A 190 66.02 68.85 -74.34
N LYS A 191 65.82 67.80 -75.14
CA LYS A 191 66.68 67.48 -76.29
C LYS A 191 66.47 68.47 -77.44
N GLU A 192 65.22 68.85 -77.73
CA GLU A 192 64.89 69.86 -78.75
C GLU A 192 65.43 71.25 -78.37
N GLY A 193 65.36 71.63 -77.08
CA GLY A 193 65.89 72.91 -76.59
C GLY A 193 67.42 73.00 -76.50
N ARG A 194 68.16 71.88 -76.60
CA ARG A 194 69.65 71.85 -76.61
C ARG A 194 70.23 71.87 -78.03
N GLY A 195 69.38 71.75 -79.06
CA GLY A 195 69.76 71.78 -80.47
C GLY A 195 69.66 73.17 -81.14
N MET A 196 69.46 74.24 -80.36
CA MET A 196 69.53 75.64 -80.79
C MET A 196 70.71 76.34 -80.11
#